data_AF-A0A235BPM6-F1
#
_entry.id   AF-A0A235BPM6-F1
#
_cell.length_a   1.000
_cell.length_b   1.000
_cell.length_c   1.000
_cell.angle_alpha   90.00
_cell.angle_beta   90.00
_cell.angle_gamma   90.00
#
_symmetry.space_group_name_H-M   'P 1'
#
loop_
_entity.id
_entity.type
_entity.pdbx_description
1 polymer ?
#
loop_
_entity_poly.entity_id
_entity_poly.type
_entity_poly.pdbx_seq_one_letter_code
_entity_poly.pdbx_strand_id
1 'polypeptide(L)'
;PGKEVIHDRNPFHQEKRLQATVYEISSELTQRLKNKREDWSARHILFPQVLNIVREYMRVVRSEIGVPLEEVALLKYKQRIINRLTEAIEPDTAAGETPVLPVIEKFRPIGSTSEVLFRTVRPTVETSRSHISHVVLDAPSWEHSVAYRLERLCEVVAYARNDHLDFTIPYEWQGQNHEYRPDYLVRYRANGGEVKIILEVKGFETEQDRQKETAAKRWVRAVNHHGEFGRWAFGICRLPGRVHEVLKRAADGVA
;
A
#
# COMPACT_ATOMS: atom_id res chain seq x y z
N PRO A 1 -23.37 19.82 -44.83
CA PRO A 1 -23.15 19.86 -43.37
C PRO A 1 -23.82 18.66 -42.69
N GLY A 2 -23.05 17.75 -42.09
CA GLY A 2 -23.60 16.62 -41.34
C GLY A 2 -24.40 17.12 -40.14
N LYS A 3 -25.51 16.47 -39.82
CA LYS A 3 -26.28 16.79 -38.61
C LYS A 3 -25.38 16.53 -37.39
N GLU A 4 -25.30 17.51 -36.49
CA GLU A 4 -24.66 17.30 -35.19
C GLU A 4 -25.41 16.16 -34.47
N VAL A 5 -24.68 15.10 -34.16
CA VAL A 5 -25.19 13.98 -33.37
C VAL A 5 -24.73 14.21 -31.95
N ILE A 6 -25.67 14.33 -31.02
CA ILE A 6 -25.38 14.35 -29.59
C ILE A 6 -24.97 12.94 -29.20
N HIS A 7 -23.68 12.73 -28.94
CA HIS A 7 -23.17 11.49 -28.39
C HIS A 7 -23.34 11.54 -26.86
N ASP A 8 -24.36 10.88 -26.35
CA ASP A 8 -24.54 10.66 -24.91
C ASP A 8 -24.18 9.21 -24.51
N ARG A 9 -24.18 8.93 -23.21
CA ARG A 9 -23.81 7.61 -22.64
C ARG A 9 -25.03 6.70 -22.42
N ASN A 10 -26.24 7.14 -22.80
CA ASN A 10 -27.47 6.38 -22.56
C ASN A 10 -27.50 5.02 -23.28
N PRO A 11 -27.03 4.89 -24.53
CA PRO A 11 -26.95 3.58 -25.19
C PRO A 11 -26.07 2.58 -24.42
N PHE A 12 -24.96 3.06 -23.84
CA PHE A 12 -24.06 2.24 -23.03
C PHE A 12 -24.75 1.76 -21.75
N HIS A 13 -25.51 2.63 -21.06
CA HIS A 13 -26.26 2.24 -19.85
C HIS A 13 -27.38 1.25 -20.13
N GLN A 14 -28.01 1.32 -21.29
CA GLN A 14 -29.05 0.36 -21.69
C GLN A 14 -28.46 -1.01 -22.04
N GLU A 15 -27.28 -1.05 -22.67
CA GLU A 15 -26.61 -2.30 -23.01
C GLU A 15 -25.99 -2.98 -21.77
N LYS A 16 -25.34 -2.21 -20.90
CA LYS A 16 -24.63 -2.75 -19.74
C LYS A 16 -25.55 -2.87 -18.53
N ARG A 17 -25.92 -4.11 -18.19
CA ARG A 17 -26.67 -4.41 -16.97
C ARG A 17 -25.75 -4.46 -15.76
N LEU A 18 -26.09 -3.68 -14.73
CA LEU A 18 -25.37 -3.65 -13.46
C LEU A 18 -25.14 -5.04 -12.86
N GLN A 19 -26.14 -5.92 -12.91
CA GLN A 19 -26.01 -7.29 -12.41
C GLN A 19 -24.90 -8.07 -13.15
N ALA A 20 -24.82 -7.95 -14.48
CA ALA A 20 -23.78 -8.61 -15.26
C ALA A 20 -22.39 -8.07 -14.84
N THR A 21 -22.25 -6.76 -14.70
CA THR A 21 -21.00 -6.13 -14.23
C THR A 21 -20.58 -6.60 -12.85
N VAL A 22 -21.52 -6.73 -11.91
CA VAL A 22 -21.24 -7.25 -10.56
C VAL A 22 -20.73 -8.70 -10.62
N TYR A 23 -21.32 -9.54 -11.47
CA TYR A 23 -20.86 -10.92 -11.67
C TYR A 23 -19.47 -10.99 -12.32
N GLU A 24 -19.20 -10.14 -13.32
CA GLU A 24 -17.88 -10.03 -13.95
C GLU A 24 -16.80 -9.66 -12.92
N ILE A 25 -17.04 -8.61 -12.14
CA ILE A 25 -16.13 -8.16 -11.07
C ILE A 25 -15.88 -9.30 -10.07
N SER A 26 -16.94 -9.96 -9.62
CA SER A 26 -16.85 -11.06 -8.65
C SER A 26 -16.07 -12.25 -9.20
N SER A 27 -16.26 -12.58 -10.47
CA SER A 27 -15.54 -13.67 -11.12
C SER A 27 -14.05 -13.37 -11.25
N GLU A 28 -13.71 -12.14 -11.66
CA GLU A 28 -12.30 -11.73 -11.76
C GLU A 28 -11.62 -11.69 -10.39
N LEU A 29 -12.28 -11.13 -9.37
CA LEU A 29 -11.79 -11.14 -7.99
C LEU A 29 -11.56 -12.55 -7.47
N THR A 30 -12.52 -13.45 -7.66
CA THR A 30 -12.38 -14.85 -7.25
C THR A 30 -11.16 -15.47 -7.95
N GLN A 31 -10.94 -15.17 -9.23
CA GLN A 31 -9.77 -15.68 -9.95
C GLN A 31 -8.44 -15.11 -9.42
N ARG A 32 -8.40 -13.85 -8.98
CA ARG A 32 -7.21 -13.22 -8.37
C ARG A 32 -6.91 -13.75 -6.97
N LEU A 33 -7.94 -14.04 -6.18
CA LEU A 33 -7.82 -14.51 -4.80
C LEU A 33 -7.46 -16.00 -4.71
N LYS A 34 -7.86 -16.80 -5.70
CA LYS A 34 -7.45 -18.20 -5.77
C LYS A 34 -5.94 -18.32 -5.88
N ASN A 35 -5.34 -19.11 -5.01
CA ASN A 35 -3.96 -19.54 -5.20
C ASN A 35 -3.88 -20.35 -6.51
N LYS A 36 -2.82 -20.14 -7.31
CA LYS A 36 -2.60 -20.89 -8.57
C LYS A 36 -2.56 -22.42 -8.39
N ARG A 37 -2.42 -22.90 -7.15
CA ARG A 37 -2.36 -24.31 -6.76
C ARG A 37 -3.69 -24.89 -6.25
N GLU A 38 -4.76 -24.08 -6.14
CA GLU A 38 -6.04 -24.51 -5.58
C GLU A 38 -7.07 -24.95 -6.62
N ASP A 39 -7.77 -26.02 -6.27
CA ASP A 39 -8.69 -26.79 -7.11
C ASP A 39 -9.99 -26.02 -7.48
N TRP A 40 -10.79 -26.59 -8.36
CA TRP A 40 -12.09 -26.02 -8.80
C TRP A 40 -13.11 -25.90 -7.65
N SER A 41 -12.96 -26.70 -6.59
CA SER A 41 -13.79 -26.67 -5.38
C SER A 41 -13.68 -25.33 -4.64
N ALA A 42 -12.48 -24.76 -4.53
CA ALA A 42 -12.24 -23.47 -3.87
C ALA A 42 -13.02 -22.33 -4.55
N ARG A 43 -13.22 -22.39 -5.87
CA ARG A 43 -13.99 -21.37 -6.60
C ARG A 43 -15.46 -21.34 -6.19
N HIS A 44 -16.08 -22.51 -5.98
CA HIS A 44 -17.49 -22.60 -5.64
C HIS A 44 -17.78 -22.10 -4.22
N ILE A 45 -16.80 -22.18 -3.32
CA ILE A 45 -16.89 -21.68 -1.94
C ILE A 45 -16.63 -20.17 -1.90
N LEU A 46 -15.57 -19.71 -2.59
CA LEU A 46 -15.15 -18.30 -2.55
C LEU A 46 -16.11 -17.39 -3.32
N PHE A 47 -16.62 -17.82 -4.48
CA PHE A 47 -17.41 -16.94 -5.35
C PHE A 47 -18.67 -16.34 -4.66
N PRO A 48 -19.50 -17.11 -3.92
CA PRO A 48 -20.63 -16.54 -3.19
C PRO A 48 -20.22 -15.48 -2.16
N GLN A 49 -19.09 -15.69 -1.47
CA GLN A 49 -18.57 -14.75 -0.47
C GLN A 49 -18.10 -13.46 -1.15
N VAL A 50 -17.29 -13.59 -2.21
CA VAL A 50 -16.80 -12.46 -3.02
C VAL A 50 -17.97 -11.69 -3.63
N LEU A 51 -18.99 -12.38 -4.15
CA LEU A 51 -20.18 -11.75 -4.71
C LEU A 51 -20.93 -10.93 -3.67
N ASN A 52 -21.03 -11.41 -2.43
CA ASN A 52 -21.64 -10.65 -1.34
C ASN A 52 -20.83 -9.39 -0.99
N ILE A 53 -19.49 -9.49 -0.93
CA ILE A 53 -18.60 -8.34 -0.71
C ILE A 53 -18.77 -7.30 -1.82
N VAL A 54 -18.77 -7.72 -3.09
CA VAL A 54 -18.96 -6.81 -4.23
C VAL A 54 -20.33 -6.15 -4.16
N ARG A 55 -21.39 -6.88 -3.81
CA ARG A 55 -22.73 -6.30 -3.65
C ARG A 55 -22.77 -5.26 -2.54
N GLU A 56 -22.12 -5.51 -1.41
CA GLU A 56 -22.03 -4.55 -0.31
C GLU A 56 -21.26 -3.29 -0.72
N TYR A 57 -20.10 -3.47 -1.37
CA TYR A 57 -19.33 -2.36 -1.94
C TYR A 57 -20.18 -1.52 -2.92
N MET A 58 -20.97 -2.18 -3.77
CA MET A 58 -21.86 -1.48 -4.71
C MET A 58 -23.00 -0.72 -4.04
N ARG A 59 -23.42 -1.09 -2.83
CA ARG A 59 -24.38 -0.28 -2.05
C ARG A 59 -23.75 1.02 -1.57
N VAL A 60 -22.50 0.97 -1.10
CA VAL A 60 -21.74 2.18 -0.70
C VAL A 60 -21.52 3.09 -1.90
N VAL A 61 -21.09 2.52 -3.04
CA VAL A 61 -20.96 3.27 -4.28
C VAL A 61 -22.29 3.93 -4.66
N ARG A 62 -23.41 3.20 -4.63
CA ARG A 62 -24.75 3.77 -4.91
C ARG A 62 -25.10 4.97 -4.02
N SER A 63 -24.75 4.95 -2.74
CA SER A 63 -25.03 6.06 -1.84
C SER A 63 -24.18 7.31 -2.09
N GLU A 64 -23.03 7.17 -2.75
CA GLU A 64 -22.05 8.26 -2.91
C GLU A 64 -22.05 8.90 -4.30
N ILE A 65 -22.54 8.22 -5.34
CA ILE A 65 -22.56 8.77 -6.70
C ILE A 65 -23.94 9.24 -7.17
N GLY A 66 -23.97 10.45 -7.73
CA GLY A 66 -25.12 11.03 -8.44
C GLY A 66 -25.16 10.71 -9.94
N VAL A 67 -24.51 9.62 -10.38
CA VAL A 67 -24.48 9.17 -11.78
C VAL A 67 -25.04 7.75 -11.91
N PRO A 68 -25.49 7.31 -13.10
CA PRO A 68 -25.94 5.94 -13.32
C PRO A 68 -24.89 4.92 -12.89
N LEU A 69 -25.30 3.86 -12.18
CA LEU A 69 -24.38 2.85 -11.65
C LEU A 69 -23.72 2.02 -12.74
N GLU A 70 -24.36 1.94 -13.90
CA GLU A 70 -23.88 1.27 -15.10
C GLU A 70 -22.54 1.86 -15.58
N GLU A 71 -22.19 3.07 -15.15
CA GLU A 71 -20.84 3.63 -15.33
C GLU A 71 -19.74 2.71 -14.82
N VAL A 72 -20.00 1.92 -13.76
CA VAL A 72 -19.04 0.95 -13.22
C VAL A 72 -18.63 -0.11 -14.25
N ALA A 73 -19.46 -0.36 -15.27
CA ALA A 73 -19.13 -1.27 -16.36
C ALA A 73 -17.94 -0.78 -17.21
N LEU A 74 -17.59 0.51 -17.16
CA LEU A 74 -16.37 0.98 -17.78
C LEU A 74 -15.15 0.30 -17.18
N LEU A 75 -14.24 -0.12 -18.05
CA LEU A 75 -12.99 -0.78 -17.66
C LEU A 75 -12.22 0.00 -16.58
N LYS A 76 -12.15 1.33 -16.69
CA LYS A 76 -11.49 2.20 -15.70
C LYS A 76 -12.06 2.04 -14.29
N TYR A 77 -13.38 2.01 -14.13
CA TYR A 77 -14.01 1.89 -12.82
C TYR A 77 -14.05 0.44 -12.36
N LYS A 78 -14.37 -0.48 -13.26
CA LYS A 78 -14.29 -1.92 -13.02
C LYS A 78 -12.94 -2.33 -12.43
N GLN A 79 -11.85 -1.93 -13.09
CA GLN A 79 -10.49 -2.24 -12.65
C GLN A 79 -10.15 -1.62 -11.29
N ARG A 80 -10.62 -0.38 -11.03
CA ARG A 80 -10.42 0.26 -9.73
C ARG A 80 -11.10 -0.51 -8.59
N ILE A 81 -12.32 -0.99 -8.81
CA ILE A 81 -13.05 -1.79 -7.82
C ILE A 81 -12.33 -3.11 -7.57
N ILE A 82 -11.93 -3.78 -8.65
CA ILE A 82 -11.22 -5.07 -8.55
C ILE A 82 -9.91 -4.90 -7.79
N ASN A 83 -9.11 -3.88 -8.08
CA ASN A 83 -7.82 -3.68 -7.39
C ASN A 83 -8.03 -3.38 -5.90
N ARG A 84 -8.95 -2.46 -5.57
CA ARG A 84 -9.28 -2.11 -4.18
C ARG A 84 -9.74 -3.32 -3.38
N LEU A 85 -10.66 -4.11 -3.93
CA LEU A 85 -11.17 -5.30 -3.25
C LEU A 85 -10.13 -6.42 -3.17
N THR A 86 -9.29 -6.59 -4.19
CA THR A 86 -8.18 -7.57 -4.15
C THR A 86 -7.18 -7.28 -3.04
N GLU A 87 -6.92 -6.00 -2.75
CA GLU A 87 -6.02 -5.59 -1.67
C GLU A 87 -6.65 -5.61 -0.29
N ALA A 88 -7.99 -5.45 -0.21
CA ALA A 88 -8.73 -5.39 1.05
C ALA A 88 -9.23 -6.76 1.55
N ILE A 89 -9.45 -7.72 0.65
CA ILE A 89 -9.89 -9.07 1.03
C ILE A 89 -8.68 -9.86 1.52
N GLU A 90 -8.75 -10.34 2.75
CA GLU A 90 -7.69 -11.11 3.41
C GLU A 90 -8.24 -12.44 3.95
N PRO A 91 -7.37 -13.46 4.11
CA PRO A 91 -7.74 -14.71 4.77
C PRO A 91 -8.19 -14.51 6.21
N ASP A 92 -9.17 -15.28 6.65
CA ASP A 92 -9.63 -15.30 8.05
C ASP A 92 -8.67 -16.12 8.91
N THR A 93 -7.60 -15.46 9.36
CA THR A 93 -6.60 -16.05 10.25
C THR A 93 -7.17 -16.49 11.60
N ALA A 94 -8.27 -15.88 12.07
CA ALA A 94 -8.91 -16.28 13.33
C ALA A 94 -9.70 -17.60 13.17
N ALA A 95 -10.22 -17.86 11.98
CA ALA A 95 -10.81 -19.14 11.60
C ALA A 95 -9.78 -20.22 11.21
N GLY A 96 -8.48 -19.90 11.25
CA GLY A 96 -7.38 -20.82 10.96
C GLY A 96 -6.94 -20.84 9.49
N GLU A 97 -7.35 -19.88 8.67
CA GLU A 97 -6.84 -19.74 7.31
C GLU A 97 -5.38 -19.28 7.31
N THR A 98 -4.62 -19.73 6.30
CA THR A 98 -3.20 -19.36 6.16
C THR A 98 -3.09 -17.86 5.89
N PRO A 99 -2.32 -17.10 6.69
CA PRO A 99 -2.14 -15.67 6.46
C PRO A 99 -1.42 -15.41 5.14
N VAL A 100 -1.57 -14.18 4.62
CA VAL A 100 -0.71 -13.68 3.55
C VAL A 100 0.74 -13.63 4.07
N LEU A 101 1.65 -14.28 3.35
CA LEU A 101 3.08 -14.32 3.65
C LEU A 101 3.90 -13.58 2.59
N PRO A 102 5.06 -12.99 2.95
CA PRO A 102 5.94 -12.35 1.99
C PRO A 102 6.61 -13.38 1.09
N VAL A 103 6.85 -13.00 -0.16
CA VAL A 103 7.73 -13.77 -1.05
C VAL A 103 9.15 -13.29 -0.80
N ILE A 104 9.99 -14.17 -0.24
CA ILE A 104 11.37 -13.85 0.11
C ILE A 104 12.29 -14.22 -1.06
N GLU A 105 13.24 -13.35 -1.37
CA GLU A 105 14.30 -13.60 -2.36
C GLU A 105 15.21 -14.76 -1.87
N LYS A 106 15.52 -15.72 -2.74
CA LYS A 106 16.14 -16.99 -2.35
C LYS A 106 17.65 -16.92 -2.13
N PHE A 107 18.33 -16.04 -2.85
CA PHE A 107 19.80 -15.96 -2.88
C PHE A 107 20.36 -14.90 -1.92
N ARG A 108 19.59 -13.84 -1.64
CA ARG A 108 19.93 -12.75 -0.73
C ARG A 108 18.69 -12.29 0.06
N PRO A 109 18.17 -13.14 0.96
CA PRO A 109 16.96 -12.83 1.74
C PRO A 109 17.17 -11.70 2.77
N ILE A 110 18.42 -11.41 3.13
CA ILE A 110 18.80 -10.42 4.13
C ILE A 110 19.89 -9.51 3.55
N GLY A 111 19.77 -8.21 3.78
CA GLY A 111 20.77 -7.20 3.44
C GLY A 111 21.03 -6.24 4.60
N SER A 112 22.07 -5.42 4.47
CA SER A 112 22.45 -4.41 5.48
C SER A 112 22.68 -3.05 4.85
N THR A 113 22.25 -1.99 5.53
CA THR A 113 22.54 -0.61 5.12
C THR A 113 24.03 -0.26 5.26
N SER A 114 24.83 -1.08 5.93
CA SER A 114 26.29 -0.93 6.02
C SER A 114 27.01 -1.16 4.69
N GLU A 115 26.35 -1.82 3.73
CA GLU A 115 26.91 -2.11 2.41
C GLU A 115 26.57 -1.01 1.37
N VAL A 116 25.81 0.01 1.79
CA VAL A 116 25.31 1.06 0.91
C VAL A 116 26.36 2.16 0.81
N LEU A 117 26.90 2.34 -0.39
CA LEU A 117 27.89 3.37 -0.69
C LEU A 117 27.58 4.00 -2.05
N PHE A 118 27.37 5.31 -2.06
CA PHE A 118 27.18 6.08 -3.28
C PHE A 118 27.72 7.50 -3.08
N ARG A 119 27.90 8.22 -4.19
CA ARG A 119 28.32 9.63 -4.19
C ARG A 119 27.19 10.49 -4.73
N THR A 120 27.04 11.69 -4.20
CA THR A 120 26.07 12.67 -4.71
C THR A 120 26.64 14.08 -4.67
N VAL A 121 26.13 14.93 -5.56
CA VAL A 121 26.37 16.38 -5.56
C VAL A 121 25.20 17.16 -4.95
N ARG A 122 24.12 16.46 -4.60
CA ARG A 122 22.95 17.05 -3.94
C ARG A 122 23.32 17.50 -2.52
N PRO A 123 22.64 18.52 -1.97
CA PRO A 123 22.81 18.92 -0.57
C PRO A 123 22.56 17.74 0.38
N THR A 124 23.32 17.69 1.47
CA THR A 124 23.22 16.58 2.44
C THR A 124 23.28 17.09 3.88
N VAL A 125 22.83 16.25 4.81
CA VAL A 125 22.95 16.45 6.26
C VAL A 125 23.61 15.22 6.87
N GLU A 126 24.60 15.44 7.73
CA GLU A 126 25.27 14.39 8.49
C GLU A 126 24.32 13.69 9.46
N THR A 127 24.54 12.39 9.68
CA THR A 127 23.77 11.57 10.61
C THR A 127 24.70 10.75 11.50
N SER A 128 24.30 10.57 12.76
CA SER A 128 25.04 9.78 13.76
C SER A 128 24.37 8.46 14.10
N ARG A 129 23.11 8.27 13.66
CA ARG A 129 22.27 7.09 13.95
C ARG A 129 22.03 6.20 12.72
N SER A 130 22.87 6.32 11.71
CA SER A 130 22.76 5.59 10.44
C SER A 130 24.13 5.03 10.03
N HIS A 131 24.14 3.90 9.34
CA HIS A 131 25.35 3.43 8.65
C HIS A 131 25.69 4.30 7.43
N ILE A 132 24.67 4.85 6.77
CA ILE A 132 24.83 5.81 5.68
C ILE A 132 25.16 7.14 6.33
N SER A 133 26.34 7.68 6.05
CA SER A 133 26.90 8.84 6.73
C SER A 133 26.10 10.14 6.56
N HIS A 134 25.30 10.22 5.50
CA HIS A 134 24.56 11.43 5.14
C HIS A 134 23.16 11.13 4.62
N VAL A 135 22.22 11.99 4.99
CA VAL A 135 20.89 12.06 4.39
C VAL A 135 20.95 13.06 3.24
N VAL A 136 20.70 12.60 2.02
CA VAL A 136 20.57 13.48 0.85
C VAL A 136 19.27 14.26 0.93
N LEU A 137 19.23 15.52 0.50
CA LEU A 137 18.04 16.37 0.49
C LEU A 137 17.55 16.60 -0.94
N ASP A 138 16.35 16.09 -1.27
CA ASP A 138 15.61 16.38 -2.50
C ASP A 138 14.74 17.64 -2.35
N ALA A 139 14.16 17.85 -1.17
CA ALA A 139 13.40 19.05 -0.80
C ALA A 139 14.05 19.73 0.42
N PRO A 140 14.83 20.82 0.22
CA PRO A 140 15.78 21.32 1.22
C PRO A 140 15.19 21.65 2.60
N SER A 141 13.97 22.17 2.68
CA SER A 141 13.38 22.61 3.95
C SER A 141 12.67 21.49 4.72
N TRP A 142 12.00 20.58 4.01
CA TRP A 142 11.08 19.63 4.62
C TRP A 142 11.78 18.37 5.12
N GLU A 143 12.68 17.82 4.30
CA GLU A 143 13.41 16.60 4.62
C GLU A 143 14.50 16.83 5.64
N HIS A 144 15.16 17.99 5.59
CA HIS A 144 16.08 18.44 6.64
C HIS A 144 15.39 18.41 8.00
N SER A 145 14.13 18.85 8.06
CA SER A 145 13.34 18.88 9.28
C SER A 145 13.03 17.48 9.83
N VAL A 146 12.91 16.46 8.98
CA VAL A 146 12.64 15.08 9.40
C VAL A 146 13.92 14.42 9.93
N ALA A 147 15.00 14.45 9.16
CA ALA A 147 16.30 13.90 9.58
C ALA A 147 16.77 14.52 10.91
N TYR A 148 16.67 15.86 11.02
CA TYR A 148 16.99 16.58 12.25
C TYR A 148 16.18 16.10 13.47
N ARG A 149 14.91 15.75 13.29
CA ARG A 149 14.09 15.23 14.39
C ARG A 149 14.46 13.80 14.73
N LEU A 150 14.64 12.94 13.74
CA LEU A 150 15.03 11.53 13.95
C LEU A 150 16.33 11.42 14.76
N GLU A 151 17.31 12.29 14.49
CA GLU A 151 18.58 12.35 15.26
C GLU A 151 18.41 12.73 16.74
N ARG A 152 17.34 13.45 17.10
CA ARG A 152 17.14 13.98 18.45
C ARG A 152 16.21 13.14 19.33
N LEU A 153 15.48 12.19 18.75
CA LEU A 153 14.57 11.32 19.50
C LEU A 153 15.31 10.16 20.14
N CYS A 154 15.31 10.05 21.47
CA CYS A 154 16.03 8.99 22.18
C CYS A 154 15.49 7.59 21.89
N GLU A 155 14.24 7.47 21.44
CA GLU A 155 13.60 6.22 21.05
C GLU A 155 14.03 5.74 19.66
N VAL A 156 14.54 6.62 18.79
CA VAL A 156 15.07 6.22 17.48
C VAL A 156 16.44 5.58 17.67
N VAL A 157 16.52 4.26 17.56
CA VAL A 157 17.78 3.51 17.69
C VAL A 157 18.66 3.73 16.48
N ALA A 158 18.08 3.63 15.29
CA ALA A 158 18.74 3.89 14.03
C ALA A 158 17.72 4.29 12.96
N TYR A 159 18.16 4.95 11.90
CA TYR A 159 17.31 5.17 10.73
C TYR A 159 18.14 5.18 9.45
N ALA A 160 17.48 5.03 8.31
CA ALA A 160 18.08 5.22 7.00
C ALA A 160 17.06 5.88 6.06
N ARG A 161 17.49 6.88 5.30
CA ARG A 161 16.73 7.32 4.12
C ARG A 161 16.80 6.21 3.08
N ASN A 162 15.68 5.95 2.42
CA ASN A 162 15.60 4.99 1.33
C ASN A 162 16.15 5.58 0.02
N ASP A 163 17.43 5.95 0.04
CA ASP A 163 18.17 6.41 -1.11
C ASP A 163 19.20 5.35 -1.48
N HIS A 164 19.10 4.80 -2.69
CA HIS A 164 19.94 3.69 -3.17
C HIS A 164 19.92 2.41 -2.30
N LEU A 165 18.88 2.22 -1.46
CA LEU A 165 18.66 0.96 -0.73
C LEU A 165 17.91 -0.09 -1.56
N ASP A 166 17.21 0.36 -2.62
CA ASP A 166 16.27 -0.44 -3.40
C ASP A 166 15.19 -1.15 -2.56
N PHE A 167 14.83 -0.56 -1.42
CA PHE A 167 13.66 -1.01 -0.67
C PHE A 167 12.39 -0.52 -1.37
N THR A 168 11.72 -1.42 -2.08
CA THR A 168 10.48 -1.14 -2.81
C THR A 168 9.36 -2.09 -2.41
N ILE A 169 8.12 -1.61 -2.48
CA ILE A 169 6.90 -2.37 -2.21
C ILE A 169 6.09 -2.43 -3.52
N PRO A 170 5.86 -3.61 -4.09
CA PRO A 170 5.08 -3.73 -5.32
C PRO A 170 3.60 -3.43 -5.07
N TYR A 171 2.95 -2.73 -5.99
CA TYR A 171 1.50 -2.47 -5.97
C TYR A 171 0.93 -2.38 -7.39
N GLU A 172 -0.38 -2.58 -7.53
CA GLU A 172 -1.07 -2.50 -8.83
C GLU A 172 -1.92 -1.22 -8.90
N TRP A 173 -1.71 -0.40 -9.92
CA TRP A 173 -2.50 0.81 -10.14
C TRP A 173 -2.94 0.91 -11.60
N GLN A 174 -4.25 1.06 -11.80
CA GLN A 174 -4.85 1.15 -13.15
C GLN A 174 -4.44 0.00 -14.09
N GLY A 175 -4.32 -1.21 -13.54
CA GLY A 175 -3.95 -2.42 -14.28
C GLY A 175 -2.46 -2.52 -14.63
N GLN A 176 -1.61 -1.67 -14.06
CA GLN A 176 -0.15 -1.70 -14.24
C GLN A 176 0.54 -1.97 -12.91
N ASN A 177 1.66 -2.70 -12.97
CA ASN A 177 2.52 -2.92 -11.81
C ASN A 177 3.41 -1.70 -11.58
N HIS A 178 3.49 -1.28 -10.33
CA HIS A 178 4.31 -0.17 -9.88
C HIS A 178 5.10 -0.54 -8.64
N GLU A 179 6.13 0.25 -8.37
CA GLU A 179 6.94 0.14 -7.16
C GLU A 179 6.77 1.38 -6.31
N TYR A 180 6.41 1.17 -5.04
CA TYR A 180 6.38 2.21 -4.03
C TYR A 180 7.70 2.20 -3.26
N ARG A 181 8.42 3.33 -3.28
CA ARG A 181 9.64 3.55 -2.51
C ARG A 181 9.32 4.50 -1.34
N PRO A 182 9.23 4.01 -0.09
CA PRO A 182 8.99 4.86 1.08
C PRO A 182 10.21 5.73 1.39
N ASP A 183 10.03 6.85 2.10
CA ASP A 183 11.15 7.79 2.34
C ASP A 183 12.18 7.29 3.37
N TYR A 184 11.75 6.72 4.49
CA TYR A 184 12.62 6.34 5.60
C TYR A 184 12.28 4.96 6.17
N LEU A 185 13.33 4.27 6.64
CA LEU A 185 13.25 3.10 7.51
C LEU A 185 13.79 3.48 8.88
N VAL A 186 13.00 3.27 9.94
CA VAL A 186 13.33 3.70 11.30
C VAL A 186 13.28 2.50 12.24
N ARG A 187 14.36 2.23 12.98
CA ARG A 187 14.33 1.34 14.15
C ARG A 187 13.96 2.17 15.36
N TYR A 188 12.77 1.92 15.90
CA TYR A 188 12.16 2.67 16.99
C TYR A 188 11.97 1.79 18.23
N ARG A 189 12.40 2.27 19.39
CA ARG A 189 12.24 1.58 20.67
C ARG A 189 10.87 1.89 21.27
N ALA A 190 10.06 0.86 21.47
CA ALA A 190 8.73 0.97 22.08
C ALA A 190 8.37 -0.32 22.82
N ASN A 191 7.60 -0.19 23.90
CA ASN A 191 7.01 -1.33 24.62
C ASN A 191 8.04 -2.41 25.02
N GLY A 192 9.24 -1.98 25.45
CA GLY A 192 10.33 -2.87 25.86
C GLY A 192 11.09 -3.57 24.73
N GLY A 193 10.75 -3.31 23.46
CA GLY A 193 11.41 -3.88 22.28
C GLY A 193 11.67 -2.85 21.19
N GLU A 194 12.04 -3.34 20.01
CA GLU A 194 12.22 -2.53 18.80
C GLU A 194 11.17 -2.84 17.74
N VAL A 195 10.71 -1.79 17.07
CA VAL A 195 9.81 -1.84 15.91
C VAL A 195 10.50 -1.16 14.74
N LYS A 196 10.49 -1.81 13.58
CA LYS A 196 10.93 -1.23 12.31
C LYS A 196 9.75 -0.49 11.68
N ILE A 197 9.87 0.81 11.50
CA ILE A 197 8.81 1.66 10.99
C ILE A 197 9.20 2.13 9.59
N ILE A 198 8.35 1.81 8.62
CA ILE A 198 8.37 2.44 7.31
C ILE A 198 7.70 3.81 7.48
N LEU A 199 8.45 4.87 7.27
CA LEU A 199 8.00 6.25 7.44
C LEU A 199 7.94 6.95 6.09
N GLU A 200 6.73 7.37 5.71
CA GLU A 200 6.47 8.21 4.54
C GLU A 200 6.28 9.67 4.96
N VAL A 201 6.89 10.62 4.26
CA VAL A 201 6.76 12.05 4.50
C VAL A 201 6.08 12.70 3.30
N LYS A 202 4.82 13.09 3.43
CA LYS A 202 4.02 13.60 2.30
C LYS A 202 3.11 14.76 2.65
N GLY A 203 3.05 15.77 1.78
CA GLY A 203 2.28 17.00 2.02
C GLY A 203 0.84 16.91 1.54
N PHE A 204 0.65 16.39 0.34
CA PHE A 204 -0.66 16.27 -0.27
C PHE A 204 -0.96 14.80 -0.59
N GLU A 205 -2.21 14.39 -0.40
CA GLU A 205 -2.67 13.03 -0.67
C GLU A 205 -3.33 12.98 -2.05
N THR A 206 -2.81 12.14 -2.94
CA THR A 206 -3.49 11.77 -4.18
C THR A 206 -4.15 10.40 -4.04
N GLU A 207 -5.07 10.07 -4.95
CA GLU A 207 -5.67 8.73 -4.95
C GLU A 207 -4.63 7.62 -5.18
N GLN A 208 -3.57 7.90 -5.95
CA GLN A 208 -2.47 6.95 -6.11
C GLN A 208 -1.72 6.72 -4.80
N ASP A 209 -1.65 7.72 -3.91
CA ASP A 209 -0.99 7.57 -2.61
C ASP A 209 -1.77 6.66 -1.66
N ARG A 210 -3.10 6.64 -1.75
CA ARG A 210 -3.92 5.70 -0.99
C ARG A 210 -3.61 4.24 -1.32
N GLN A 211 -3.34 3.95 -2.59
CA GLN A 211 -2.95 2.58 -2.99
C GLN A 211 -1.55 2.23 -2.48
N LYS A 212 -0.59 3.16 -2.50
CA LYS A 212 0.73 2.97 -1.89
C LYS A 212 0.60 2.65 -0.40
N GLU A 213 -0.26 3.38 0.31
CA GLU A 213 -0.57 3.12 1.73
C GLU A 213 -1.17 1.74 1.95
N THR A 214 -2.18 1.34 1.18
CA THR A 214 -2.80 0.01 1.29
C THR A 214 -1.76 -1.09 1.05
N ALA A 215 -0.94 -0.95 0.01
CA ALA A 215 0.14 -1.88 -0.30
C ALA A 215 1.17 -1.96 0.82
N ALA A 216 1.59 -0.83 1.40
CA ALA A 216 2.51 -0.80 2.52
C ALA A 216 1.95 -1.48 3.77
N LYS A 217 0.67 -1.22 4.11
CA LYS A 217 0.00 -1.89 5.24
C LYS A 217 -0.11 -3.39 5.01
N ARG A 218 -0.46 -3.83 3.80
CA ARG A 218 -0.50 -5.25 3.43
C ARG A 218 0.87 -5.91 3.54
N TRP A 219 1.92 -5.23 3.05
CA TRP A 219 3.30 -5.71 3.18
C TRP A 219 3.72 -5.86 4.64
N VAL A 220 3.42 -4.87 5.49
CA VAL A 220 3.72 -4.93 6.94
C VAL A 220 3.00 -6.09 7.61
N ARG A 221 1.71 -6.31 7.31
CA ARG A 221 0.96 -7.46 7.82
C ARG A 221 1.61 -8.77 7.42
N ALA A 222 1.96 -8.93 6.13
CA ALA A 222 2.58 -10.15 5.64
C ALA A 222 3.91 -10.44 6.34
N VAL A 223 4.79 -9.45 6.43
CA VAL A 223 6.10 -9.59 7.11
C VAL A 223 5.94 -9.90 8.59
N ASN A 224 4.95 -9.29 9.26
CA ASN A 224 4.66 -9.59 10.66
C ASN A 224 4.09 -11.00 10.86
N HIS A 225 3.26 -11.50 9.95
CA HIS A 225 2.78 -12.90 9.99
C HIS A 225 3.93 -13.90 9.79
N HIS A 226 4.94 -13.56 9.00
CA HIS A 226 6.13 -14.38 8.84
C HIS A 226 6.97 -14.48 10.12
N GLY A 227 7.01 -13.42 10.94
CA GLY A 227 7.63 -13.41 12.27
C GLY A 227 9.16 -13.33 12.31
N GLU A 228 9.88 -13.82 11.29
CA GLU A 228 11.35 -13.85 11.32
C GLU A 228 12.05 -12.49 11.20
N PHE A 229 11.35 -11.46 10.71
CA PHE A 229 11.96 -10.14 10.44
C PHE A 229 11.75 -9.12 11.56
N GLY A 230 11.28 -9.57 12.73
CA GLY A 230 10.88 -8.71 13.84
C GLY A 230 9.58 -7.97 13.56
N ARG A 231 9.21 -7.03 14.44
CA ARG A 231 7.96 -6.27 14.30
C ARG A 231 8.14 -5.09 13.36
N TRP A 232 7.24 -4.98 12.39
CA TRP A 232 7.14 -3.86 11.45
C TRP A 232 5.87 -3.04 11.67
N ALA A 233 5.96 -1.74 11.37
CA ALA A 233 4.84 -0.81 11.34
C ALA A 233 4.99 0.16 10.16
N PHE A 234 3.89 0.84 9.82
CA PHE A 234 3.85 1.85 8.77
C PHE A 234 3.28 3.16 9.34
N GLY A 235 3.90 4.28 9.01
CA GLY A 235 3.47 5.60 9.46
C GLY A 235 3.60 6.65 8.37
N ILE A 236 2.57 7.50 8.22
CA ILE A 236 2.57 8.63 7.29
C ILE A 236 2.67 9.93 8.09
N CYS A 237 3.73 10.68 7.82
CA CYS A 237 3.99 11.98 8.43
C CYS A 237 3.64 13.11 7.47
N ARG A 238 2.48 13.75 7.72
CA ARG A 238 2.02 14.88 6.92
C ARG A 238 2.68 16.21 7.25
N LEU A 239 3.25 16.32 8.45
CA LEU A 239 3.93 17.51 8.94
C LEU A 239 5.18 17.07 9.68
N PRO A 240 6.39 17.52 9.28
CA PRO A 240 7.63 17.11 9.95
C PRO A 240 7.61 17.34 11.46
N GLY A 241 6.90 18.37 11.93
CA GLY A 241 6.66 18.63 13.36
C GLY A 241 6.08 17.47 14.16
N ARG A 242 5.39 16.53 13.49
CA ARG A 242 4.67 15.41 14.11
C ARG A 242 5.38 14.06 13.95
N VAL A 243 6.62 14.02 13.47
CA VAL A 243 7.37 12.77 13.28
C VAL A 243 7.35 11.89 14.54
N HIS A 244 7.59 12.47 15.72
CA HIS A 244 7.58 11.70 16.97
C HIS A 244 6.21 11.07 17.28
N GLU A 245 5.13 11.85 17.13
CA GLU A 245 3.76 11.38 17.33
C GLU A 245 3.42 10.24 16.38
N VAL A 246 3.79 10.38 15.10
CA VAL A 246 3.56 9.37 14.06
C VAL A 246 4.32 8.08 14.36
N LEU A 247 5.59 8.16 14.74
CA LEU A 247 6.41 6.99 15.09
C LEU A 247 5.85 6.26 16.31
N LYS A 248 5.50 7.01 17.37
CA LYS A 248 4.91 6.45 18.59
C LYS A 248 3.58 5.74 18.27
N ARG A 249 2.68 6.42 17.57
CA ARG A 249 1.39 5.88 17.15
C ARG A 249 1.53 4.61 16.31
N ALA A 250 2.45 4.60 15.34
CA ALA A 250 2.73 3.43 14.52
C ALA A 250 3.29 2.26 15.36
N ALA A 251 4.19 2.55 16.31
CA ALA A 251 4.78 1.53 17.19
C ALA A 251 3.77 0.90 18.17
N ASP A 252 2.78 1.67 18.61
CA ASP A 252 1.73 1.20 19.52
C ASP A 252 0.64 0.37 18.81
N GLY A 253 0.68 0.29 17.47
CA GLY A 253 -0.29 -0.48 16.68
C GLY A 253 -1.60 0.27 16.44
N VAL A 254 -1.67 1.55 16.78
CA VAL A 254 -2.82 2.42 16.52
C VAL A 254 -2.58 3.11 15.17
N ALA A 255 -2.41 2.37 14.07
CA ALA A 255 -2.16 2.97 12.75
C ALA A 255 -3.46 3.20 11.97
#